data_AF-A0A2G7M3K1-F1
#
_entry.id   AF-A0A2G7M3K1-F1
#
_cell.length_a   1.000
_cell.length_b   1.000
_cell.length_c   1.000
_cell.angle_alpha   90.00
_cell.angle_beta   90.00
_cell.angle_gamma   90.00
#
_symmetry.space_group_name_H-M   'P 1'
#
loop_
_entity.id
_entity.type
_entity.pdbx_description
1 polymer ?
#
loop_
_entity_poly.entity_id
_entity_poly.type
_entity_poly.pdbx_seq_one_letter_code
_entity_poly.pdbx_strand_id
1 'polypeptide(L)'
;MLLNAVQRFLVLGIEFVIVMLSAVVAVEVLEGYKVTTTEYYGLRNVGHIFFLLIFITFSPHVFAFYTVVVSPISWLLRKYVPFIIARVIVYSVGCGLLGSWVFDQMFRDHIVETYHLNRTTSIWLFALAGMIYAIVENRVIQRYKMRAENMGISNKG
;
A
#
# COMPACT_ATOMS: atom_id res chain seq x y z
N MET A 1 -12.14 -25.05 1.67
CA MET A 1 -11.23 -24.30 2.56
C MET A 1 -10.16 -23.52 1.80
N LEU A 2 -9.41 -24.15 0.88
CA LEU A 2 -8.33 -23.48 0.13
C LEU A 2 -8.81 -22.31 -0.74
N LEU A 3 -9.93 -22.48 -1.47
CA LEU A 3 -10.49 -21.44 -2.34
C LEU A 3 -10.81 -20.13 -1.59
N ASN A 4 -11.36 -20.22 -0.38
CA ASN A 4 -11.70 -19.05 0.45
C ASN A 4 -10.43 -18.34 0.96
N ALA A 5 -9.36 -19.08 1.23
CA ALA A 5 -8.08 -18.51 1.65
C ALA A 5 -7.38 -17.78 0.50
N VAL A 6 -7.37 -18.38 -0.69
CA VAL A 6 -6.81 -17.77 -1.92
C VAL A 6 -7.60 -16.52 -2.30
N GLN A 7 -8.93 -16.57 -2.28
CA GLN A 7 -9.77 -15.39 -2.54
C GLN A 7 -9.48 -14.26 -1.57
N ARG A 8 -9.39 -14.54 -0.27
CA ARG A 8 -9.07 -13.52 0.73
C ARG A 8 -7.66 -12.94 0.53
N PHE A 9 -6.68 -13.78 0.18
CA PHE A 9 -5.33 -13.32 -0.13
C PHE A 9 -5.32 -12.36 -1.33
N LEU A 10 -6.04 -12.69 -2.40
CA LEU A 10 -6.16 -11.86 -3.60
C LEU A 10 -6.87 -10.53 -3.32
N VAL A 11 -7.99 -10.55 -2.59
CA VAL A 11 -8.73 -9.33 -2.21
C VAL A 11 -7.84 -8.39 -1.42
N LEU A 12 -7.18 -8.90 -0.37
CA LEU A 12 -6.27 -8.09 0.46
C LEU A 12 -5.05 -7.59 -0.33
N GLY A 13 -4.56 -8.37 -1.30
CA GLY A 13 -3.46 -7.95 -2.17
C GLY A 13 -3.85 -6.83 -3.13
N ILE A 14 -5.03 -6.93 -3.73
CA ILE A 14 -5.58 -5.88 -4.60
C ILE A 14 -5.82 -4.59 -3.79
N GLU A 15 -6.43 -4.70 -2.62
CA GLU A 15 -6.64 -3.56 -1.72
C GLU A 15 -5.31 -2.92 -1.31
N PHE A 16 -4.30 -3.71 -0.98
CA PHE A 16 -2.95 -3.22 -0.68
C PHE A 16 -2.35 -2.44 -1.85
N VAL A 17 -2.44 -2.99 -3.07
CA VAL A 17 -1.94 -2.32 -4.28
C VAL A 17 -2.65 -0.98 -4.48
N ILE A 18 -3.98 -0.94 -4.40
CA ILE A 18 -4.75 0.30 -4.57
C ILE A 18 -4.32 1.37 -3.55
N VAL A 19 -4.18 0.98 -2.28
CA VAL A 19 -3.79 1.90 -1.20
C VAL A 19 -2.36 2.40 -1.35
N MET A 20 -1.43 1.58 -1.83
CA MET A 20 -0.05 2.01 -2.07
C MET A 20 0.07 2.88 -3.31
N LEU A 21 -0.62 2.55 -4.40
CA LEU A 21 -0.61 3.37 -5.61
C LEU A 21 -1.22 4.75 -5.36
N SER A 22 -2.26 4.86 -4.53
CA SER A 22 -2.81 6.16 -4.16
C SER A 22 -1.80 7.01 -3.37
N ALA A 23 -0.96 6.39 -2.53
CA ALA A 23 0.14 7.08 -1.85
C ALA A 23 1.21 7.57 -2.84
N VAL A 24 1.59 6.76 -3.83
CA VAL A 24 2.51 7.18 -4.92
C VAL A 24 1.96 8.38 -5.67
N VAL A 25 0.67 8.33 -6.04
CA VAL A 25 0.01 9.46 -6.72
C VAL A 25 -0.04 10.70 -5.83
N ALA A 26 -0.30 10.54 -4.54
CA ALA A 26 -0.29 11.67 -3.61
C ALA A 26 1.09 12.31 -3.48
N VAL A 27 2.17 11.51 -3.45
CA VAL A 27 3.55 12.01 -3.49
C VAL A 27 3.81 12.78 -4.78
N GLU A 28 3.36 12.26 -5.92
CA GLU A 28 3.52 12.95 -7.19
C GLU A 28 2.81 14.31 -7.20
N VAL A 29 1.57 14.36 -6.71
CA VAL A 29 0.79 15.61 -6.68
C VAL A 29 1.42 16.64 -5.75
N LEU A 30 1.98 16.21 -4.62
CA LEU A 30 2.51 17.12 -3.60
C LEU A 30 3.97 17.53 -3.84
N GLU A 31 4.80 16.62 -4.34
CA GLU A 31 6.23 16.84 -4.57
C GLU A 31 6.56 16.89 -6.07
N GLY A 32 6.10 15.91 -6.84
CA GLY A 32 6.41 15.80 -8.28
C GLY A 32 5.92 17.00 -9.10
N TYR A 33 4.80 17.62 -8.73
CA TYR A 33 4.24 18.78 -9.44
C TYR A 33 5.10 20.05 -9.36
N LYS A 34 6.02 20.10 -8.38
CA LYS A 34 7.01 21.19 -8.23
C LYS A 34 8.08 21.12 -9.32
N VAL A 35 8.36 19.92 -9.85
CA VAL A 35 9.40 19.70 -10.86
C VAL A 35 8.93 20.26 -12.20
N THR A 36 9.70 21.19 -12.75
CA THR A 36 9.36 21.90 -14.00
C THR A 36 10.20 21.47 -15.21
N THR A 37 11.22 20.63 -15.01
CA THR A 37 12.05 20.12 -16.10
C THR A 37 11.30 19.08 -16.93
N THR A 38 11.63 18.95 -18.21
CA THR A 38 11.10 17.90 -19.09
C THR A 38 11.81 16.54 -18.90
N GLU A 39 12.90 16.50 -18.14
CA GLU A 39 13.65 15.27 -17.85
C GLU A 39 12.91 14.36 -16.86
N TYR A 40 12.04 14.96 -16.05
CA TYR A 40 11.18 14.23 -15.13
C TYR A 40 9.86 13.86 -15.80
N TYR A 41 9.61 12.56 -16.01
CA TYR A 41 8.35 12.08 -16.59
C TYR A 41 7.22 11.99 -15.56
N GLY A 42 6.93 13.10 -14.88
CA GLY A 42 5.87 13.24 -13.88
C GLY A 42 4.50 13.61 -14.45
N LEU A 43 3.50 13.66 -13.57
CA LEU A 43 2.11 13.99 -13.89
C LEU A 43 1.99 15.33 -14.63
N ARG A 44 2.83 16.31 -14.28
CA ARG A 44 2.84 17.62 -14.93
C ARG A 44 3.29 17.57 -16.39
N ASN A 45 4.23 16.68 -16.72
CA ASN A 45 4.89 16.67 -18.03
C ASN A 45 4.27 15.66 -19.00
N VAL A 46 3.89 14.47 -18.52
CA VAL A 46 3.28 13.41 -19.33
C VAL A 46 1.77 13.26 -19.09
N GLY A 47 1.20 14.06 -18.19
CA GLY A 47 -0.24 14.07 -17.93
C GLY A 47 -0.75 12.70 -17.49
N HIS A 48 -1.90 12.29 -18.02
CA HIS A 48 -2.54 11.04 -17.64
C HIS A 48 -1.75 9.77 -18.01
N ILE A 49 -0.80 9.85 -18.94
CA ILE A 49 0.09 8.73 -19.30
C ILE A 49 0.92 8.28 -18.09
N PHE A 50 1.20 9.20 -17.16
CA PHE A 50 1.86 8.90 -15.90
C PHE A 50 1.14 7.82 -15.08
N PHE A 51 -0.20 7.83 -15.05
CA PHE A 51 -0.97 6.80 -14.33
C PHE A 51 -0.78 5.41 -14.93
N LEU A 52 -0.69 5.31 -16.26
CA LEU A 52 -0.40 4.04 -16.93
C LEU A 52 1.03 3.57 -16.63
N LEU A 53 2.00 4.48 -16.63
CA LEU A 53 3.39 4.17 -16.30
C LEU A 53 3.53 3.67 -14.86
N ILE A 54 2.90 4.34 -13.89
CA ILE A 54 2.84 3.85 -12.51
C ILE A 54 2.16 2.50 -12.44
N PHE A 55 1.02 2.34 -13.10
CA PHE A 55 0.26 1.10 -12.98
C PHE A 55 1.04 -0.09 -13.54
N ILE A 56 1.74 0.07 -14.66
CA ILE A 56 2.54 -1.00 -15.28
C ILE A 56 3.84 -1.25 -14.49
N THR A 57 4.50 -0.19 -14.03
CA THR A 57 5.84 -0.30 -13.42
C THR A 57 5.76 -0.64 -11.93
N PHE A 58 4.92 0.05 -11.16
CA PHE A 58 4.86 -0.12 -9.71
C PHE A 58 3.94 -1.25 -9.26
N SER A 59 2.77 -1.47 -9.90
CA SER A 59 1.80 -2.45 -9.40
C SER A 59 2.37 -3.87 -9.25
N PRO A 60 3.16 -4.41 -10.20
CA PRO A 60 3.76 -5.74 -10.05
C PRO A 60 4.71 -5.81 -8.85
N HIS A 61 5.52 -4.77 -8.64
CA HIS A 61 6.46 -4.70 -7.52
C HIS A 61 5.72 -4.61 -6.18
N VAL A 62 4.69 -3.78 -6.10
CA VAL A 62 3.85 -3.64 -4.90
C VAL A 62 3.13 -4.94 -4.58
N PHE A 63 2.61 -5.65 -5.60
CA PHE A 63 1.95 -6.93 -5.41
C PHE A 63 2.93 -8.04 -4.99
N ALA A 64 4.15 -8.05 -5.57
CA ALA A 64 5.20 -8.97 -5.16
C ALA A 64 5.64 -8.71 -3.70
N PHE A 65 5.82 -7.44 -3.33
CA PHE A 65 6.10 -7.04 -1.96
C PHE A 65 4.99 -7.46 -1.00
N TYR A 66 3.73 -7.29 -1.38
CA TYR A 66 2.60 -7.80 -0.60
C TYR A 66 2.69 -9.31 -0.39
N THR A 67 2.97 -10.06 -1.45
CA THR A 67 3.00 -11.53 -1.42
C THR A 67 4.12 -12.05 -0.54
N VAL A 68 5.32 -11.47 -0.65
CA VAL A 68 6.54 -11.97 0.00
C VAL A 68 6.71 -11.42 1.42
N VAL A 69 6.30 -10.18 1.67
CA VAL A 69 6.60 -9.48 2.93
C VAL A 69 5.33 -9.26 3.74
N VAL A 70 4.34 -8.57 3.16
CA VAL A 70 3.18 -8.12 3.91
C VAL A 70 2.32 -9.31 4.34
N SER A 71 1.99 -10.23 3.44
CA SER A 71 1.12 -11.37 3.74
C SER A 71 1.67 -12.30 4.86
N PRO A 72 2.96 -12.69 4.85
CA PRO A 72 3.54 -13.43 5.97
C PRO A 72 3.52 -12.66 7.28
N ILE A 73 3.84 -11.36 7.26
CA ILE A 73 3.77 -10.49 8.44
C ILE A 73 2.33 -10.39 8.95
N SER A 74 1.36 -10.18 8.06
CA SER A 74 -0.06 -10.16 8.38
C SER A 74 -0.48 -11.46 9.06
N TRP A 75 -0.03 -12.61 8.56
CA TRP A 75 -0.30 -13.89 9.19
C TRP A 75 0.33 -14.00 10.58
N LEU A 76 1.60 -13.60 10.74
CA LEU A 76 2.31 -13.59 12.01
C LEU A 76 1.62 -12.68 13.05
N LEU A 77 1.33 -11.44 12.68
CA LEU A 77 0.65 -10.46 13.52
C LEU A 77 -0.73 -10.96 13.96
N ARG A 78 -1.44 -11.70 13.09
CA ARG A 78 -2.73 -12.30 13.45
C ARG A 78 -2.61 -13.40 14.48
N LYS A 79 -1.53 -14.17 14.42
CA LYS A 79 -1.28 -15.28 15.34
C LYS A 79 -0.82 -14.81 16.72
N TYR A 80 0.04 -13.79 16.79
CA TYR A 80 0.70 -13.40 18.03
C TYR A 80 0.22 -12.08 18.64
N VAL A 81 -0.36 -11.17 17.85
CA VAL A 81 -0.72 -9.82 18.33
C VAL A 81 -2.24 -9.68 18.37
N PRO A 82 -2.88 -9.71 19.56
CA PRO A 82 -4.33 -9.59 19.66
C PRO A 82 -4.85 -8.17 19.43
N PHE A 83 -4.03 -7.15 19.71
CA PHE A 83 -4.42 -5.75 19.65
C PHE A 83 -4.33 -5.18 18.23
N ILE A 84 -5.44 -4.62 17.74
CA ILE A 84 -5.48 -3.97 16.42
C ILE A 84 -4.55 -2.76 16.33
N ILE A 85 -4.41 -1.99 17.42
CA ILE A 85 -3.58 -0.78 17.48
C ILE A 85 -2.11 -1.13 17.20
N ALA A 86 -1.63 -2.23 17.77
CA ALA A 86 -0.26 -2.69 17.52
C ALA A 86 -0.03 -3.05 16.05
N ARG A 87 -1.02 -3.66 15.38
CA ARG A 87 -0.94 -3.96 13.94
C ARG A 87 -0.91 -2.69 13.09
N VAL A 88 -1.75 -1.70 13.44
CA VAL A 88 -1.75 -0.38 12.78
C VAL A 88 -0.36 0.24 12.86
N ILE A 89 0.26 0.26 14.04
CA ILE A 89 1.61 0.81 14.23
C ILE A 89 2.63 0.07 13.36
N VAL A 90 2.60 -1.27 13.34
CA VAL A 90 3.55 -2.06 12.54
C VAL A 90 3.41 -1.75 11.04
N TYR A 91 2.18 -1.71 10.51
CA TYR A 91 1.98 -1.37 9.10
C TYR A 91 2.33 0.08 8.80
N SER A 92 1.97 1.03 9.67
CA SER A 92 2.33 2.44 9.47
C SER A 92 3.83 2.67 9.44
N VAL A 93 4.58 2.08 10.39
CA VAL A 93 6.04 2.22 10.43
C VAL A 93 6.67 1.51 9.23
N GLY A 94 6.28 0.27 8.95
CA GLY A 94 6.82 -0.49 7.82
C GLY A 94 6.56 0.17 6.48
N CYS A 95 5.35 0.70 6.27
CA CYS A 95 5.01 1.40 5.04
C CYS A 95 5.69 2.78 4.98
N GLY A 96 5.80 3.51 6.09
CA GLY A 96 6.55 4.77 6.13
C GLY A 96 8.01 4.61 5.70
N LEU A 97 8.69 3.54 6.16
CA LEU A 97 10.04 3.18 5.71
C LEU A 97 10.06 2.84 4.22
N LEU A 98 9.07 2.11 3.73
CA LEU A 98 8.90 1.84 2.30
C LEU A 98 8.73 3.14 1.51
N GLY A 99 7.98 4.12 2.03
CA GLY A 99 7.79 5.42 1.40
C GLY A 99 9.08 6.21 1.26
N SER A 100 9.99 6.12 2.23
CA SER A 100 11.34 6.68 2.10
C SER A 100 12.08 6.07 0.90
N TRP A 101 12.05 4.74 0.78
CA TRP A 101 12.71 4.04 -0.32
C TRP A 101 12.06 4.35 -1.67
N VAL A 102 10.73 4.41 -1.73
CA VAL A 102 10.00 4.77 -2.96
C VAL A 102 10.33 6.19 -3.41
N PHE A 103 10.48 7.14 -2.50
CA PHE A 103 10.87 8.51 -2.83
C PHE A 103 12.22 8.56 -3.56
N ASP A 104 13.19 7.79 -3.07
CA ASP A 104 14.54 7.70 -3.66
C ASP A 104 14.53 7.00 -5.04
N GLN A 105 13.53 6.16 -5.31
CA GLN A 105 13.34 5.56 -6.64
C GLN A 105 12.61 6.52 -7.61
N MET A 106 11.71 7.36 -7.11
CA MET A 106 10.93 8.30 -7.93
C MET A 106 11.74 9.53 -8.33
N PHE A 107 12.53 10.08 -7.40
CA PHE A 107 13.24 11.34 -7.61
C PHE A 107 14.75 11.12 -7.58
N ARG A 108 15.45 11.63 -8.60
CA ARG A 108 16.92 11.66 -8.62
C ARG A 108 17.43 12.75 -7.68
N ASP A 109 18.60 12.54 -7.08
CA ASP A 109 19.19 13.47 -6.09
C ASP A 109 19.25 14.93 -6.58
N HIS A 110 19.67 15.15 -7.84
CA HIS A 110 19.73 16.50 -8.40
C HIS A 110 18.37 17.19 -8.49
N ILE A 111 17.28 16.44 -8.73
CA ILE A 111 15.91 16.98 -8.76
C ILE A 111 15.48 17.34 -7.34
N VAL A 112 15.77 16.46 -6.38
CA VAL A 112 15.45 16.67 -4.96
C VAL A 112 16.12 17.95 -4.45
N GLU A 113 17.40 18.16 -4.78
CA GLU A 113 18.15 19.34 -4.37
C GLU A 113 17.66 20.60 -5.08
N THR A 114 17.47 20.55 -6.40
CA THR A 114 17.04 21.72 -7.20
C THR A 114 15.64 22.21 -6.84
N TYR A 115 14.72 21.29 -6.55
CA TYR A 115 13.32 21.60 -6.26
C TYR A 115 12.96 21.53 -4.78
N HIS A 116 13.96 21.33 -3.91
CA HIS A 116 13.81 21.18 -2.46
C HIS A 116 12.66 20.22 -2.09
N LEU A 117 12.64 19.05 -2.75
CA LEU A 117 11.59 18.05 -2.54
C LEU A 117 11.71 17.46 -1.13
N ASN A 118 10.58 17.29 -0.46
CA ASN A 118 10.59 16.85 0.93
C ASN A 118 10.35 15.35 1.03
N ARG A 119 11.40 14.57 1.32
CA ARG A 119 11.30 13.11 1.56
C ARG A 119 10.27 12.76 2.65
N THR A 120 10.13 13.62 3.65
CA THR A 120 9.23 13.41 4.79
C THR A 120 7.77 13.29 4.36
N THR A 121 7.35 13.97 3.28
CA THR A 121 5.96 13.87 2.80
C THR A 121 5.64 12.47 2.31
N SER A 122 6.56 11.82 1.60
CA SER A 122 6.41 10.41 1.21
C SER A 122 6.31 9.49 2.42
N ILE A 123 7.17 9.66 3.44
CA ILE A 123 7.14 8.85 4.66
C ILE A 123 5.76 8.95 5.33
N TRP A 124 5.22 10.17 5.49
CA TRP A 124 3.91 10.37 6.11
C TRP A 124 2.76 9.79 5.28
N LEU A 125 2.78 9.96 3.96
CA LEU A 125 1.74 9.43 3.06
C LEU A 125 1.71 7.91 3.06
N PHE A 126 2.88 7.27 3.02
CA PHE A 126 2.94 5.81 3.10
C PHE A 126 2.65 5.28 4.50
N ALA A 127 3.00 6.01 5.57
CA ALA A 127 2.58 5.64 6.92
C ALA A 127 1.05 5.68 7.09
N LEU A 128 0.40 6.68 6.48
CA LEU A 128 -1.05 6.79 6.41
C LEU A 128 -1.65 5.66 5.56
N ALA A 129 -1.04 5.32 4.43
CA ALA A 129 -1.43 4.18 3.60
C ALA A 129 -1.37 2.85 4.38
N GLY A 130 -0.29 2.64 5.15
CA GLY A 130 -0.16 1.48 6.05
C GLY A 130 -1.27 1.43 7.11
N MET A 131 -1.65 2.58 7.67
CA MET A 131 -2.76 2.68 8.61
C MET A 131 -4.10 2.31 7.95
N ILE A 132 -4.38 2.87 6.78
CA ILE A 132 -5.59 2.57 6.01
C ILE A 132 -5.66 1.07 5.71
N TYR A 133 -4.55 0.49 5.25
CA TYR A 133 -4.45 -0.93 4.97
C TYR A 133 -4.74 -1.79 6.20
N ALA A 134 -4.20 -1.45 7.37
CA ALA A 134 -4.45 -2.17 8.62
C ALA A 134 -5.95 -2.21 8.99
N ILE A 135 -6.66 -1.09 8.78
CA ILE A 135 -8.10 -0.98 9.04
C ILE A 135 -8.89 -1.82 8.03
N VAL A 136 -8.55 -1.72 6.75
CA VAL A 136 -9.18 -2.48 5.66
C VAL A 136 -8.98 -3.97 5.88
N GLU A 137 -7.76 -4.40 6.18
CA GLU A 137 -7.44 -5.79 6.50
C GLU A 137 -8.35 -6.29 7.62
N ASN A 138 -8.43 -5.59 8.74
CA ASN A 138 -9.26 -6.02 9.85
C ASN A 138 -10.74 -6.12 9.47
N ARG A 139 -11.28 -5.17 8.70
CA ARG A 139 -12.67 -5.20 8.22
C ARG A 139 -12.95 -6.40 7.32
N VAL A 140 -12.06 -6.68 6.37
CA VAL A 140 -12.19 -7.85 5.49
C VAL A 140 -12.21 -9.13 6.32
N ILE A 141 -11.27 -9.27 7.26
CA ILE A 141 -11.18 -10.46 8.11
C ILE A 141 -12.46 -10.70 8.91
N GLN A 142 -13.02 -9.65 9.52
CA GLN A 142 -14.26 -9.76 10.29
C GLN A 142 -15.43 -10.22 9.41
N ARG A 143 -15.56 -9.67 8.20
CA ARG A 143 -16.59 -10.09 7.24
C ARG A 143 -16.48 -11.57 6.89
N TYR A 144 -15.26 -12.08 6.66
CA TYR A 144 -15.07 -13.50 6.34
C TYR A 144 -15.35 -14.42 7.54
N LYS A 145 -15.05 -13.98 8.78
CA LYS A 145 -15.41 -14.73 10.00
C LYS A 145 -16.92 -14.85 10.16
N MET A 146 -17.65 -13.72 10.10
CA MET A 146 -19.11 -13.70 10.20
C MET A 146 -19.78 -14.59 9.14
N ARG A 147 -19.25 -14.56 7.90
CA ARG A 147 -19.78 -15.39 6.81
C ARG A 147 -19.54 -16.89 7.05
N ALA A 148 -18.41 -17.26 7.64
CA ALA A 148 -18.11 -18.64 8.00
C ALA A 148 -19.01 -19.17 9.12
N GLU A 149 -19.28 -18.35 10.14
CA GLU A 149 -20.19 -18.68 11.24
C GLU A 149 -21.62 -18.90 10.75
N ASN A 150 -22.14 -18.01 9.90
CA ASN A 150 -23.49 -18.14 9.33
C ASN A 150 -23.67 -19.43 8.50
N MET A 151 -22.65 -19.82 7.71
CA MET A 151 -22.68 -21.08 6.95
C MET A 151 -22.60 -22.31 7.87
N GLY A 152 -21.85 -22.23 8.97
CA GLY A 152 -21.75 -23.29 9.97
C GLY A 152 -23.04 -23.50 10.77
N ILE A 153 -23.84 -22.44 10.98
CA ILE A 153 -25.16 -22.51 11.62
C ILE A 153 -26.19 -23.09 10.65
N SER A 154 -26.17 -22.67 9.37
CA SER A 154 -27.10 -23.18 8.35
C SER A 154 -26.95 -24.67 8.05
N ASN A 155 -25.78 -25.28 8.30
CA ASN A 155 -25.54 -26.70 8.05
C ASN A 155 -25.89 -27.59 9.25
N LYS A 156 -26.39 -27.00 10.35
CA LYS A 156 -26.77 -27.68 11.60
C LYS A 156 -28.28 -27.62 11.90
N GLY A 157 -29.08 -26.94 11.07
CA GLY A 157 -30.54 -26.89 11.15
C GLY A 157 -31.15 -27.63 9.97
#